data_AF-A0A166F691-F1
#
_entry.id   AF-A0A166F691-F1
#
_cell.length_a   1.000
_cell.length_b   1.000
_cell.length_c   1.000
_cell.angle_alpha   90.00
_cell.angle_beta   90.00
_cell.angle_gamma   90.00
#
_symmetry.space_group_name_H-M   'P 1'
#
loop_
_entity.id
_entity.type
_entity.pdbx_description
1 polymer ?
#
loop_
_entity_poly.entity_id
_entity_poly.type
_entity_poly.pdbx_seq_one_letter_code
_entity_poly.pdbx_strand_id
1 'polypeptide(L)'
;MNNLNYKEINCKVPLNKINRMPYKWDLNIYRGCQHKCIYCFAIYSHKYMNTEKSLMTFTNSINNGANSNSVNNSFNSNSLSVNTNNNHSFNCHDDFYNDIYVKRNIVEALEKQFRKSSWKREVVNVGGVTDSYQPTEKKLEIMPKILEVFIKYRNPIIISTKSDLILRDIELIDKLSKLTYVNIAGSITTFNEDIRKKIEPNTCSSMKRLNMLSRVKEETNA
;
A
#
# COMPACT_ATOMS: atom_id res chain seq x y z
N MET A 1 -24.35 -9.48 4.95
CA MET A 1 -23.04 -10.16 4.96
C MET A 1 -22.12 -9.39 4.03
N ASN A 2 -21.01 -8.82 4.52
CA ASN A 2 -20.04 -8.15 3.65
C ASN A 2 -19.31 -9.22 2.82
N ASN A 3 -19.59 -9.31 1.52
CA ASN A 3 -18.84 -10.16 0.59
C ASN A 3 -17.43 -9.57 0.43
N LEU A 4 -16.50 -10.05 1.26
CA LEU A 4 -15.09 -9.77 1.10
C LEU A 4 -14.55 -10.67 -0.02
N ASN A 5 -14.05 -10.08 -1.10
CA ASN A 5 -13.49 -10.79 -2.22
C ASN A 5 -11.97 -10.71 -2.19
N TYR A 6 -11.33 -11.86 -2.09
CA TYR A 6 -9.88 -11.97 -2.22
C TYR A 6 -9.50 -12.20 -3.67
N LYS A 7 -8.59 -11.37 -4.20
CA LYS A 7 -8.14 -11.45 -5.59
C LYS A 7 -6.62 -11.53 -5.62
N GLU A 8 -6.06 -12.66 -6.01
CA GLU A 8 -4.62 -12.76 -6.15
C GLU A 8 -4.14 -12.06 -7.43
N ILE A 9 -3.06 -11.28 -7.32
CA ILE A 9 -2.41 -10.62 -8.44
C ILE A 9 -0.91 -10.89 -8.43
N ASN A 10 -0.33 -10.90 -9.62
CA ASN A 10 1.12 -11.01 -9.76
C ASN A 10 1.79 -9.64 -9.61
N CYS A 11 2.72 -9.54 -8.66
CA CYS A 11 3.58 -8.39 -8.47
C CYS A 11 4.64 -8.30 -9.56
N LYS A 12 4.53 -7.28 -10.41
CA LYS A 12 5.58 -6.91 -11.39
C LYS A 12 6.68 -6.06 -10.75
N VAL A 13 6.29 -5.09 -9.92
CA VAL A 13 7.20 -4.15 -9.26
C VAL A 13 6.85 -4.09 -7.77
N PRO A 14 7.75 -4.54 -6.87
CA PRO A 14 7.47 -4.55 -5.43
C PRO A 14 7.57 -3.14 -4.82
N LEU A 15 8.55 -2.34 -5.27
CA LEU A 15 8.88 -1.03 -4.72
C LEU A 15 8.58 0.07 -5.74
N ASN A 16 7.77 1.04 -5.34
CA ASN A 16 7.51 2.24 -6.14
C ASN A 16 8.44 3.36 -5.69
N LYS A 17 9.01 4.11 -6.64
CA LYS A 17 9.86 5.25 -6.33
C LYS A 17 9.00 6.47 -6.00
N ILE A 18 9.35 7.18 -4.94
CA ILE A 18 8.71 8.42 -4.47
C ILE A 18 9.76 9.52 -4.39
N ASN A 19 9.40 10.73 -4.84
CA ASN A 19 10.34 11.86 -4.90
C ASN A 19 10.03 12.99 -3.91
N ARG A 20 8.85 13.01 -3.27
CA ARG A 20 8.39 14.15 -2.45
C ARG A 20 8.38 13.88 -0.94
N MET A 21 8.90 12.74 -0.51
CA MET A 21 8.89 12.28 0.89
C MET A 21 10.32 12.08 1.39
N PRO A 22 10.56 12.04 2.72
CA PRO A 22 11.89 11.81 3.29
C PRO A 22 12.45 10.41 2.99
N TYR A 23 11.60 9.48 2.58
CA TYR A 23 11.96 8.16 2.04
C TYR A 23 11.71 8.09 0.53
N LYS A 24 12.46 7.23 -0.17
CA LYS A 24 12.43 7.15 -1.65
C LYS A 24 11.63 5.99 -2.21
N TRP A 25 11.26 5.02 -1.38
CA TRP A 25 10.64 3.78 -1.83
C TRP A 25 9.41 3.46 -1.01
N ASP A 26 8.39 2.93 -1.65
CA ASP A 26 7.16 2.49 -1.00
C ASP A 26 6.75 1.10 -1.45
N LEU A 27 6.47 0.26 -0.47
CA LEU A 27 6.03 -1.13 -0.60
C LEU A 27 4.56 -1.23 -0.17
N ASN A 28 3.72 -1.61 -1.13
CA ASN A 28 2.32 -1.96 -0.84
C ASN A 28 2.11 -3.44 -1.16
N ILE A 29 1.82 -4.22 -0.12
CA ILE A 29 1.56 -5.66 -0.20
C ILE A 29 0.17 -5.91 -0.79
N TYR A 30 -0.78 -5.07 -0.42
CA TYR A 30 -2.19 -5.17 -0.79
C TYR A 30 -2.59 -4.05 -1.75
N ARG A 31 -3.70 -4.25 -2.48
CA ARG A 31 -4.54 -3.16 -2.98
C ARG A 31 -5.93 -3.34 -2.39
N GLY A 32 -6.54 -2.25 -1.94
CA GLY A 32 -7.69 -2.29 -1.05
C GLY A 32 -7.29 -2.35 0.42
N CYS A 33 -8.18 -1.87 1.30
CA CYS A 33 -7.91 -1.82 2.73
C CYS A 33 -9.16 -2.05 3.58
N GLN A 34 -9.20 -3.10 4.39
CA GLN A 34 -10.40 -3.46 5.16
C GLN A 34 -10.68 -2.58 6.37
N HIS A 35 -9.84 -1.59 6.68
CA HIS A 35 -10.07 -0.66 7.78
C HIS A 35 -11.29 0.25 7.58
N LYS A 36 -11.75 0.42 6.33
CA LYS A 36 -12.96 1.20 5.99
C LYS A 36 -12.95 2.63 6.52
N CYS A 37 -11.77 3.26 6.58
CA CYS A 37 -11.65 4.64 7.05
C CYS A 37 -12.36 5.59 6.07
N ILE A 38 -13.39 6.31 6.51
CA ILE A 38 -14.25 7.12 5.62
C ILE A 38 -13.49 8.25 4.92
N TYR A 39 -12.36 8.67 5.50
CA TYR A 39 -11.51 9.75 5.00
C TYR A 39 -10.31 9.23 4.18
N CYS A 40 -10.30 7.95 3.82
CA CYS A 40 -9.15 7.32 3.16
C CYS A 40 -8.90 7.90 1.76
N PHE A 41 -7.75 8.55 1.58
CA PHE A 41 -7.37 9.10 0.27
C PHE A 41 -7.15 8.02 -0.80
N ALA A 42 -6.85 6.79 -0.40
CA ALA A 42 -6.49 5.69 -1.30
C ALA A 42 -7.69 5.02 -1.99
N ILE A 43 -8.93 5.42 -1.67
CA ILE A 43 -10.17 4.86 -2.22
C ILE A 43 -10.16 4.87 -3.76
N TYR A 44 -9.61 5.92 -4.38
CA TYR A 44 -9.59 6.05 -5.84
C TYR A 44 -8.58 5.11 -6.52
N SER A 45 -7.72 4.42 -5.76
CA SER A 45 -6.62 3.64 -6.32
C SER A 45 -7.09 2.47 -7.20
N HIS A 46 -8.27 1.90 -6.93
CA HIS A 46 -8.85 0.82 -7.74
C HIS A 46 -9.26 1.26 -9.15
N LYS A 47 -9.60 2.55 -9.34
CA LYS A 47 -9.91 3.09 -10.68
C LYS A 47 -8.73 2.95 -11.66
N TYR A 48 -7.51 2.95 -11.14
CA TYR A 48 -6.29 2.82 -11.93
C TYR A 48 -5.86 1.37 -12.17
N MET A 49 -6.59 0.39 -11.64
CA MET A 49 -6.31 -1.02 -11.87
C MET A 49 -6.96 -1.56 -13.16
N ASN A 50 -8.13 -1.02 -13.53
CA ASN A 50 -8.92 -1.48 -14.70
C ASN A 50 -8.83 -0.56 -15.93
N THR A 51 -8.12 0.55 -15.84
CA THR A 51 -7.82 1.34 -17.04
C THR A 51 -6.61 0.74 -17.72
N GLU A 52 -6.76 0.37 -19.00
CA GLU A 52 -5.73 -0.19 -19.90
C GLU A 52 -4.41 0.63 -19.96
N LYS A 53 -4.36 1.79 -19.28
CA LYS A 53 -3.16 2.58 -19.05
C LYS A 53 -2.03 1.87 -18.30
N SER A 54 -2.28 0.77 -17.57
CA SER A 54 -1.17 -0.05 -17.04
C SER A 54 -0.55 -1.00 -18.08
N LEU A 55 -1.11 -1.10 -19.29
CA LEU A 55 -0.59 -1.88 -20.41
C LEU A 55 0.09 -1.02 -21.50
N MET A 56 -0.18 0.29 -21.56
CA MET A 56 0.30 1.16 -22.65
C MET A 56 1.65 1.87 -22.43
N THR A 57 2.30 1.78 -21.25
CA THR A 57 3.63 2.43 -21.07
C THR A 57 4.80 1.61 -21.62
N PHE A 58 4.55 0.58 -22.42
CA PHE A 58 5.60 -0.33 -22.92
C PHE A 58 5.60 -0.61 -24.43
N THR A 59 4.82 0.10 -25.23
CA THR A 59 4.91 -0.03 -26.70
C THR A 59 5.25 1.30 -27.34
N ASN A 60 6.50 1.38 -27.79
CA ASN A 60 7.00 2.19 -28.91
C ASN A 60 7.77 3.47 -28.56
N SER A 61 9.00 3.27 -28.08
CA SER A 61 10.14 3.77 -28.87
C SER A 61 10.24 2.91 -30.14
N ILE A 62 10.51 3.54 -31.29
CA ILE A 62 10.51 3.02 -32.68
C ILE A 62 9.23 3.40 -33.46
N ASN A 63 9.14 4.65 -33.94
CA ASN A 63 9.47 4.98 -35.33
C ASN A 63 9.34 6.49 -35.61
N ASN A 64 10.30 6.98 -36.40
CA ASN A 64 10.48 8.36 -36.85
C ASN A 64 9.35 8.87 -37.75
N GLY A 65 9.18 10.20 -37.78
CA GLY A 65 8.90 10.93 -39.02
C GLY A 65 7.60 11.72 -39.10
N ALA A 66 7.74 12.94 -39.61
CA ALA A 66 6.73 13.78 -40.27
C ALA A 66 5.71 14.57 -39.41
N ASN A 67 6.09 15.84 -39.19
CA ASN A 67 5.44 17.05 -39.70
C ASN A 67 3.89 17.18 -39.65
N SER A 68 3.46 18.29 -39.03
CA SER A 68 2.47 19.27 -39.50
C SER A 68 1.29 19.58 -38.55
N ASN A 69 1.22 20.88 -38.24
CA ASN A 69 0.04 21.74 -38.19
C ASN A 69 -1.07 21.54 -37.14
N SER A 70 -1.06 22.51 -36.21
CA SER A 70 -2.15 23.46 -35.89
C SER A 70 -3.40 23.01 -35.12
N VAL A 71 -3.87 24.00 -34.33
CA VAL A 71 -5.26 24.29 -33.94
C VAL A 71 -5.66 23.94 -32.49
N ASN A 72 -5.58 25.00 -31.68
CA ASN A 72 -6.53 25.54 -30.71
C ASN A 72 -6.88 24.80 -29.40
N ASN A 73 -6.43 25.47 -28.33
CA ASN A 73 -7.13 25.58 -27.06
C ASN A 73 -8.63 25.86 -27.27
N SER A 74 -9.47 24.94 -26.80
CA SER A 74 -10.82 25.26 -26.35
C SER A 74 -11.16 24.34 -25.19
N PHE A 75 -11.23 24.93 -23.99
CA PHE A 75 -11.93 24.33 -22.86
C PHE A 75 -13.39 24.17 -23.29
N ASN A 76 -13.83 22.93 -23.43
CA ASN A 76 -15.25 22.64 -23.61
C ASN A 76 -15.69 21.62 -22.56
N SER A 77 -16.47 22.12 -21.61
CA SER A 77 -17.26 21.35 -20.67
C SER A 77 -18.36 20.62 -21.45
N ASN A 78 -18.04 19.48 -22.04
CA ASN A 78 -19.05 18.57 -22.56
C ASN A 78 -18.76 17.16 -22.06
N SER A 79 -19.76 16.64 -21.37
CA SER A 79 -19.95 15.25 -20.97
C SER A 79 -19.48 14.29 -22.06
N LEU A 80 -18.31 13.70 -21.86
CA LEU A 80 -17.88 12.53 -22.61
C LEU A 80 -18.72 11.35 -22.11
N SER A 81 -19.82 11.10 -22.83
CA SER A 81 -20.54 9.83 -22.79
C SER A 81 -19.57 8.73 -23.24
N VAL A 82 -18.92 8.09 -22.27
CA VAL A 82 -18.20 6.85 -22.50
C VAL A 82 -19.24 5.80 -22.85
N ASN A 83 -19.07 5.16 -23.99
CA ASN A 83 -19.96 4.11 -24.49
C ASN A 83 -19.84 2.88 -23.55
N THR A 84 -20.75 2.80 -22.58
CA THR A 84 -20.82 1.73 -21.57
C THR A 84 -21.64 0.56 -22.08
N ASN A 85 -21.00 -0.35 -22.83
CA ASN A 85 -21.56 -1.68 -23.07
C ASN A 85 -21.08 -2.72 -22.04
N ASN A 86 -20.96 -2.30 -20.78
CA ASN A 86 -20.84 -3.18 -19.62
C ASN A 86 -21.57 -2.54 -18.44
N ASN A 87 -22.75 -3.08 -18.11
CA ASN A 87 -23.61 -2.68 -16.99
C ASN A 87 -23.01 -3.05 -15.62
N HIS A 88 -21.83 -2.54 -15.29
CA HIS A 88 -21.30 -2.55 -13.93
C HIS A 88 -21.04 -1.12 -13.50
N SER A 89 -21.97 -0.58 -12.71
CA SER A 89 -21.77 0.63 -11.92
C SER A 89 -20.57 0.41 -10.99
N PHE A 90 -19.40 0.92 -11.39
CA PHE A 90 -18.16 0.81 -10.63
C PHE A 90 -18.24 1.71 -9.38
N ASN A 91 -18.65 1.16 -8.23
CA ASN A 91 -18.63 1.89 -6.98
C ASN A 91 -17.24 1.82 -6.35
N CYS A 92 -16.37 2.75 -6.77
CA CYS A 92 -14.97 2.78 -6.35
C CYS A 92 -14.75 2.78 -4.83
N HIS A 93 -15.72 3.24 -4.04
CA HIS A 93 -15.65 3.27 -2.58
C HIS A 93 -15.83 1.87 -1.98
N ASP A 94 -16.90 1.18 -2.35
CA ASP A 94 -17.20 -0.15 -1.81
C ASP A 94 -16.25 -1.21 -2.36
N ASP A 95 -15.86 -1.09 -3.63
CA ASP A 95 -14.90 -1.99 -4.25
C ASP A 95 -13.55 -1.93 -3.53
N PHE A 96 -13.08 -0.74 -3.11
CA PHE A 96 -11.79 -0.60 -2.42
C PHE A 96 -11.72 -1.30 -1.07
N TYR A 97 -12.85 -1.38 -0.36
CA TYR A 97 -12.88 -1.97 0.98
C TYR A 97 -13.25 -3.45 1.00
N ASN A 98 -13.94 -3.92 -0.03
CA ASN A 98 -14.43 -5.30 -0.11
C ASN A 98 -13.59 -6.16 -1.06
N ASP A 99 -12.96 -5.59 -2.11
CA ASP A 99 -12.05 -6.31 -2.99
C ASP A 99 -10.60 -6.12 -2.54
N ILE A 100 -10.03 -7.12 -1.86
CA ILE A 100 -8.65 -7.06 -1.42
C ILE A 100 -7.78 -7.84 -2.40
N TYR A 101 -6.97 -7.10 -3.16
CA TYR A 101 -6.01 -7.70 -4.05
C TYR A 101 -4.71 -7.99 -3.32
N VAL A 102 -4.28 -9.24 -3.38
CA VAL A 102 -3.09 -9.75 -2.70
C VAL A 102 -2.00 -9.99 -3.73
N LYS A 103 -0.84 -9.36 -3.56
CA LYS A 103 0.31 -9.60 -4.41
C LYS A 103 1.01 -10.90 -4.03
N ARG A 104 0.65 -12.01 -4.68
CA ARG A 104 1.06 -13.37 -4.26
C ARG A 104 2.57 -13.58 -4.20
N ASN A 105 3.31 -13.08 -5.19
CA ASN A 105 4.76 -13.24 -5.31
C ASN A 105 5.56 -12.01 -4.80
N ILE A 106 4.98 -11.21 -3.91
CA ILE A 106 5.58 -9.95 -3.46
C ILE A 106 6.91 -10.16 -2.73
N VAL A 107 7.03 -11.25 -1.97
CA VAL A 107 8.22 -11.58 -1.18
C VAL A 107 9.39 -11.89 -2.12
N GLU A 108 9.17 -12.74 -3.11
CA GLU A 108 10.17 -13.12 -4.10
C GLU A 108 10.55 -11.94 -5.00
N ALA A 109 9.56 -11.12 -5.38
CA ALA A 109 9.79 -9.92 -6.16
C ALA A 109 10.65 -8.91 -5.39
N LEU A 110 10.37 -8.71 -4.09
CA LEU A 110 11.13 -7.85 -3.20
C LEU A 110 12.57 -8.35 -3.03
N GLU A 111 12.75 -9.64 -2.75
CA GLU A 111 14.09 -10.23 -2.62
C GLU A 111 14.90 -10.06 -3.91
N LYS A 112 14.28 -10.30 -5.08
CA LYS A 112 14.93 -10.08 -6.37
C LYS A 112 15.36 -8.62 -6.56
N GLN A 113 14.58 -7.66 -6.05
CA GLN A 113 14.94 -6.24 -6.08
C GLN A 113 16.12 -5.93 -5.16
N PHE A 114 16.13 -6.44 -3.92
CA PHE A 114 17.22 -6.23 -2.96
C PHE A 114 18.53 -6.94 -3.35
N ARG A 115 18.46 -8.04 -4.11
CA ARG A 115 19.64 -8.78 -4.59
C ARG A 115 20.43 -8.02 -5.68
N LYS A 116 19.84 -7.02 -6.34
CA LYS A 116 20.52 -6.25 -7.38
C LYS A 116 21.73 -5.51 -6.79
N SER A 117 22.88 -5.61 -7.44
CA SER A 117 24.10 -4.88 -7.05
C SER A 117 23.93 -3.36 -7.01
N SER A 118 22.96 -2.84 -7.77
CA SER A 118 22.60 -1.41 -7.79
C SER A 118 21.73 -0.97 -6.60
N TRP A 119 21.23 -1.89 -5.78
CA TRP A 119 20.38 -1.56 -4.64
C TRP A 119 21.19 -0.93 -3.50
N LYS A 120 20.85 0.31 -3.14
CA LYS A 120 21.61 1.12 -2.18
C LYS A 120 21.14 1.00 -0.72
N ARG A 121 20.26 0.04 -0.42
CA ARG A 121 19.64 -0.13 0.90
C ARG A 121 18.97 1.15 1.42
N GLU A 122 18.26 1.85 0.54
CA GLU A 122 17.52 3.05 0.93
C GLU A 122 16.30 2.68 1.79
N VAL A 123 15.85 3.62 2.60
CA VAL A 123 14.68 3.46 3.47
C VAL A 123 13.44 3.18 2.62
N VAL A 124 12.76 2.08 2.95
CA VAL A 124 11.49 1.68 2.31
C VAL A 124 10.36 1.93 3.29
N ASN A 125 9.37 2.71 2.87
CA ASN A 125 8.11 2.85 3.58
C ASN A 125 7.18 1.68 3.25
N VAL A 126 6.49 1.17 4.26
CA VAL A 126 5.46 0.14 4.16
C VAL A 126 4.16 0.72 4.66
N GLY A 127 3.11 0.55 3.87
CA GLY A 127 1.77 1.05 4.20
C GLY A 127 1.45 2.44 3.65
N GLY A 128 2.18 2.92 2.63
CA GLY A 128 1.94 4.24 2.06
C GLY A 128 0.56 4.43 1.42
N VAL A 129 -0.04 3.38 0.84
CA VAL A 129 -1.37 3.44 0.21
C VAL A 129 -2.38 2.56 0.93
N THR A 130 -1.98 1.37 1.35
CA THR A 130 -2.86 0.41 2.04
C THR A 130 -2.18 -0.09 3.30
N ASP A 131 -2.94 -0.20 4.40
CA ASP A 131 -2.39 -0.73 5.65
C ASP A 131 -1.95 -2.20 5.49
N SER A 132 -0.69 -2.47 5.84
CA SER A 132 -0.11 -3.81 5.70
C SER A 132 -0.49 -4.75 6.83
N TYR A 133 -0.97 -4.21 7.97
CA TYR A 133 -1.46 -4.96 9.13
C TYR A 133 -2.99 -4.91 9.26
N GLN A 134 -3.68 -4.75 8.13
CA GLN A 134 -5.13 -4.85 8.03
C GLN A 134 -5.64 -6.27 8.39
N PRO A 135 -6.94 -6.47 8.71
CA PRO A 135 -7.49 -7.77 9.11
C PRO A 135 -7.10 -8.98 8.26
N THR A 136 -6.91 -8.82 6.95
CA THR A 136 -6.46 -9.87 6.02
C THR A 136 -5.08 -10.40 6.36
N GLU A 137 -4.17 -9.54 6.81
CA GLU A 137 -2.80 -9.93 7.19
C GLU A 137 -2.78 -10.93 8.35
N LYS A 138 -3.83 -10.96 9.18
CA LYS A 138 -3.96 -11.96 10.25
C LYS A 138 -4.03 -13.39 9.70
N LYS A 139 -4.53 -13.57 8.47
CA LYS A 139 -4.70 -14.87 7.81
C LYS A 139 -3.56 -15.19 6.85
N LEU A 140 -3.02 -14.18 6.16
CA LEU A 140 -2.07 -14.39 5.07
C LEU A 140 -0.61 -14.37 5.51
N GLU A 141 -0.31 -13.69 6.62
CA GLU A 141 1.03 -13.66 7.23
C GLU A 141 2.13 -13.34 6.20
N ILE A 142 1.91 -12.30 5.39
CA ILE A 142 2.87 -11.86 4.37
C ILE A 142 3.91 -10.93 5.01
N MET A 143 3.52 -10.10 5.97
CA MET A 143 4.43 -9.19 6.68
C MET A 143 5.60 -9.89 7.36
N PRO A 144 5.45 -11.00 8.12
CA PRO A 144 6.60 -11.67 8.73
C PRO A 144 7.62 -12.15 7.67
N LYS A 145 7.15 -12.68 6.53
CA LYS A 145 8.02 -13.07 5.41
C LYS A 145 8.73 -11.87 4.76
N ILE A 146 8.04 -10.73 4.67
CA ILE A 146 8.65 -9.48 4.24
C ILE A 146 9.75 -9.06 5.22
N LEU A 147 9.46 -9.06 6.53
CA LEU A 147 10.44 -8.71 7.57
C LEU A 147 11.68 -9.61 7.52
N GLU A 148 11.53 -10.91 7.28
CA GLU A 148 12.66 -11.84 7.06
C GLU A 148 13.56 -11.40 5.89
N VAL A 149 12.97 -10.95 4.77
CA VAL A 149 13.74 -10.40 3.64
C VAL A 149 14.45 -9.11 4.06
N PHE A 150 13.78 -8.21 4.76
CA PHE A 150 14.41 -6.97 5.27
C PHE A 150 15.58 -7.27 6.21
N ILE A 151 15.45 -8.26 7.11
CA ILE A 151 16.52 -8.72 8.02
C ILE A 151 17.69 -9.29 7.22
N LYS A 152 17.42 -10.20 6.27
CA LYS A 152 18.44 -10.84 5.42
C LYS A 152 19.32 -9.82 4.69
N TYR A 153 18.70 -8.74 4.20
CA TYR A 153 19.40 -7.70 3.44
C TYR A 153 19.77 -6.45 4.28
N ARG A 154 19.46 -6.46 5.59
CA ARG A 154 19.67 -5.34 6.54
C ARG A 154 19.12 -4.02 5.99
N ASN A 155 17.97 -4.08 5.33
CA ASN A 155 17.38 -2.91 4.69
C ASN A 155 16.60 -2.07 5.71
N PRO A 156 16.80 -0.75 5.77
CA PRO A 156 16.02 0.09 6.67
C PRO A 156 14.55 0.17 6.23
N ILE A 157 13.64 0.28 7.20
CA ILE A 157 12.19 0.23 6.95
C ILE A 157 11.43 1.24 7.82
N ILE A 158 10.37 1.80 7.27
CA ILE A 158 9.36 2.55 8.00
C ILE A 158 8.03 1.81 7.82
N ILE A 159 7.30 1.56 8.90
CA ILE A 159 5.98 0.92 8.84
C ILE A 159 4.96 1.84 9.48
N SER A 160 3.88 2.14 8.76
CA SER A 160 2.74 2.85 9.32
C SER A 160 1.51 1.95 9.38
N THR A 161 0.81 1.96 10.52
CA THR A 161 -0.41 1.15 10.69
C THR A 161 -1.44 1.76 11.65
N LYS A 162 -2.69 1.33 11.51
CA LYS A 162 -3.83 1.56 12.41
C LYS A 162 -4.19 0.33 13.26
N SER A 163 -3.33 -0.69 13.26
CA SER A 163 -3.59 -2.01 13.86
C SER A 163 -2.55 -2.35 14.93
N ASP A 164 -2.99 -3.05 15.98
CA ASP A 164 -2.11 -3.66 16.99
C ASP A 164 -1.56 -5.03 16.55
N LEU A 165 -1.99 -5.54 15.39
CA LEU A 165 -1.53 -6.82 14.83
C LEU A 165 -0.01 -6.86 14.59
N ILE A 166 0.63 -5.70 14.38
CA ILE A 166 2.08 -5.58 14.22
C ILE A 166 2.86 -6.16 15.41
N LEU A 167 2.28 -6.18 16.61
CA LEU A 167 2.88 -6.76 17.80
C LEU A 167 3.10 -8.28 17.69
N ARG A 168 2.38 -8.97 16.79
CA ARG A 168 2.63 -10.39 16.46
C ARG A 168 4.06 -10.58 15.96
N ASP A 169 4.58 -9.60 15.21
CA ASP A 169 5.86 -9.69 14.53
C ASP A 169 6.97 -8.94 15.29
N ILE A 170 6.76 -8.62 16.58
CA ILE A 170 7.65 -7.75 17.36
C ILE A 170 9.07 -8.31 17.48
N GLU A 171 9.24 -9.62 17.59
CA GLU A 171 10.57 -10.26 17.64
C GLU A 171 11.35 -10.06 16.33
N LEU A 172 10.67 -10.09 15.18
CA LEU A 172 11.28 -9.82 13.87
C LEU A 172 11.65 -8.34 13.74
N ILE A 173 10.78 -7.46 14.24
CA ILE A 173 11.01 -6.01 14.27
C ILE A 173 12.23 -5.69 15.15
N ASP A 174 12.31 -6.26 16.36
CA ASP A 174 13.46 -6.13 17.26
C ASP A 174 14.75 -6.59 16.56
N LYS A 175 14.74 -7.79 15.98
CA LYS A 175 15.88 -8.33 15.24
C LYS A 175 16.33 -7.41 14.11
N LEU A 176 15.40 -6.81 13.37
CA LEU A 176 15.73 -5.85 12.31
C LEU A 176 16.27 -4.54 12.87
N SER A 177 15.65 -4.01 13.94
CA SER A 177 16.03 -2.73 14.57
C SER A 177 17.45 -2.74 15.15
N LYS A 178 17.94 -3.92 15.55
CA LYS A 178 19.35 -4.12 15.95
C LYS A 178 20.34 -4.09 14.79
N LEU A 179 19.87 -4.25 13.55
CA LEU A 179 20.72 -4.33 12.35
C LEU A 179 20.72 -3.05 11.52
N THR A 180 19.64 -2.27 11.56
CA THR A 180 19.43 -1.11 10.68
C THR A 180 18.35 -0.20 11.24
N TYR A 181 18.14 0.96 10.60
CA TYR A 181 17.08 1.89 10.98
C TYR A 181 15.70 1.29 10.75
N VAL A 182 14.89 1.26 11.81
CA VAL A 182 13.48 0.88 11.79
C VAL A 182 12.71 2.03 12.42
N ASN A 183 11.55 2.38 11.86
CA ASN A 183 10.62 3.30 12.49
C ASN A 183 9.19 2.76 12.36
N ILE A 184 8.48 2.69 13.48
CA ILE A 184 7.10 2.25 13.52
C ILE A 184 6.21 3.45 13.88
N ALA A 185 5.21 3.71 13.04
CA ALA A 185 4.26 4.79 13.22
C ALA A 185 2.83 4.26 13.40
N GLY A 186 2.20 4.65 14.51
CA GLY A 186 0.80 4.37 14.80
C GLY A 186 -0.08 5.56 14.42
N SER A 187 -1.03 5.36 13.50
CA SER A 187 -2.00 6.40 13.15
C SER A 187 -3.09 6.52 14.22
N ILE A 188 -3.16 7.62 14.96
CA ILE A 188 -4.22 7.91 15.94
C ILE A 188 -4.94 9.18 15.50
N THR A 189 -6.20 9.05 15.05
CA THR A 189 -6.99 10.20 14.56
C THR A 189 -7.73 10.93 15.69
N THR A 190 -8.22 10.19 16.69
CA THR A 190 -8.94 10.75 17.84
C THR A 190 -8.90 9.74 18.99
N PHE A 191 -8.93 10.21 20.23
CA PHE A 191 -9.11 9.36 21.42
C PHE A 191 -10.59 9.14 21.79
N ASN A 192 -11.53 9.81 21.11
CA ASN A 192 -12.95 9.54 21.28
C ASN A 192 -13.35 8.29 20.49
N GLU A 193 -13.62 7.18 21.18
CA GLU A 193 -13.94 5.89 20.56
C GLU A 193 -15.26 5.90 19.80
N ASP A 194 -16.23 6.74 20.17
CA ASP A 194 -17.50 6.85 19.46
C ASP A 194 -17.31 7.53 18.10
N ILE A 195 -16.46 8.56 18.04
CA ILE A 195 -16.05 9.17 16.77
C ILE A 195 -15.23 8.16 15.97
N ARG A 196 -14.20 7.55 16.57
CA ARG A 196 -13.33 6.55 15.90
C ARG A 196 -14.15 5.42 15.27
N LYS A 197 -15.17 4.90 15.96
CA LYS A 197 -16.06 3.85 15.43
C LYS A 197 -16.83 4.29 14.18
N LYS A 198 -17.20 5.56 14.09
CA LYS A 198 -17.86 6.12 12.90
C LYS A 198 -16.87 6.32 11.74
N ILE A 199 -15.67 6.80 12.03
CA ILE A 199 -14.72 7.21 10.98
C ILE A 199 -13.72 6.12 10.55
N GLU A 200 -13.47 5.11 11.41
CA GLU A 200 -12.52 4.01 11.21
C GLU A 200 -13.07 2.67 11.76
N PRO A 201 -14.26 2.21 11.30
CA PRO A 201 -15.05 1.18 11.96
C PRO A 201 -14.30 -0.13 12.23
N ASN A 202 -13.40 -0.55 11.33
CA ASN A 202 -12.73 -1.85 11.38
C ASN A 202 -11.28 -1.82 11.90
N THR A 203 -10.85 -0.71 12.49
CA THR A 203 -9.52 -0.59 13.12
C THR A 203 -9.57 -1.04 14.59
N CYS A 204 -8.42 -1.15 15.26
CA CYS A 204 -8.38 -1.27 16.72
C CYS A 204 -8.64 0.09 17.40
N SER A 205 -8.89 0.09 18.71
CA SER A 205 -9.10 1.32 19.49
C SER A 205 -7.84 2.17 19.55
N SER A 206 -7.99 3.47 19.79
CA SER A 206 -6.86 4.39 19.87
C SER A 206 -5.94 4.04 21.03
N MET A 207 -6.49 3.56 22.15
CA MET A 207 -5.67 3.10 23.27
C MET A 207 -4.84 1.85 22.93
N LYS A 208 -5.36 0.94 22.10
CA LYS A 208 -4.59 -0.22 21.63
C LYS A 208 -3.44 0.20 20.72
N ARG A 209 -3.64 1.21 19.87
CA ARG A 209 -2.55 1.78 19.03
C ARG A 209 -1.48 2.45 19.89
N LEU A 210 -1.87 3.17 20.94
CA LEU A 210 -0.93 3.77 21.87
C LEU A 210 -0.14 2.69 22.63
N ASN A 211 -0.82 1.67 23.15
CA ASN A 211 -0.17 0.53 23.81
C ASN A 211 0.79 -0.21 22.86
N MET A 212 0.42 -0.36 21.59
CA MET A 212 1.30 -0.91 20.57
C MET A 212 2.59 -0.11 20.43
N LEU A 213 2.51 1.22 20.40
CA LEU A 213 3.71 2.08 20.34
C LEU A 213 4.56 1.98 21.61
N SER A 214 3.94 1.94 22.79
CA SER A 214 4.65 1.71 24.05
C SER A 214 5.44 0.40 24.02
N ARG A 215 4.79 -0.69 23.62
CA ARG A 215 5.45 -2.00 23.52
C ARG A 215 6.60 -2.01 22.51
N VAL A 216 6.42 -1.41 21.33
CA VAL A 216 7.51 -1.31 20.34
C VAL A 216 8.70 -0.55 20.92
N LYS A 217 8.46 0.55 21.65
CA LYS A 217 9.51 1.34 22.30
C LYS A 217 10.22 0.57 23.42
N GLU A 218 9.50 -0.26 24.18
CA GLU A 218 10.03 -1.01 25.32
C GLU A 218 10.78 -2.28 24.91
N GLU A 219 10.33 -2.95 23.85
CA GLU A 219 10.80 -4.29 23.45
C GLU A 219 11.77 -4.26 22.26
N THR A 220 11.98 -3.12 21.60
CA THR A 220 12.80 -3.02 20.37
C THR A 220 13.66 -1.75 20.34
N ASN A 221 14.58 -1.65 19.37
CA ASN A 221 15.36 -0.42 19.09
C ASN A 221 14.70 0.47 18.00
N ALA A 222 13.43 0.24 17.67
CA ALA A 222 12.69 0.92 16.61
C ALA A 222 12.05 2.26 17.04
#